data_AF-A0A7W4D284-F1
#
_entry.id   AF-A0A7W4D284-F1
#
_cell.length_a   1.000
_cell.length_b   1.000
_cell.length_c   1.000
_cell.angle_alpha   90.00
_cell.angle_beta   90.00
_cell.angle_gamma   90.00
#
_symmetry.space_group_name_H-M   'P 1'
#
loop_
_entity.id
_entity.type
_entity.pdbx_description
1 polymer ?
#
loop_
_entity_poly.entity_id
_entity_poly.type
_entity_poly.pdbx_seq_one_letter_code
_entity_poly.pdbx_strand_id
1 'polypeptide(L)' 'MAPVRAAWSIELHRKERFDQIARNSGVTSSVFLELVIDHLETELSDRGVPNWMPQPEPNEGELPIDTA' A
#
# COMPACT_ATOMS: atom_id res chain seq x y z
N MET A 1 7.38 17.90 6.82
CA MET A 1 6.27 18.18 5.88
C MET A 1 4.98 18.41 6.67
N ALA A 2 3.95 19.00 6.07
CA ALA A 2 2.67 19.27 6.74
C ALA A 2 1.62 18.18 6.43
N PRO A 3 0.74 17.81 7.38
CA PRO A 3 -0.29 16.80 7.14
C PRO A 3 -1.33 17.31 6.14
N VAL A 4 -1.80 16.43 5.26
CA VAL A 4 -2.87 16.70 4.30
C VAL A 4 -4.01 15.70 4.50
N ARG A 5 -5.24 16.09 4.17
CA ARG A 5 -6.39 15.18 4.20
C ARG A 5 -6.40 14.31 2.95
N ALA A 6 -6.44 13.01 3.13
CA ALA A 6 -6.76 12.06 2.08
C ALA A 6 -8.17 12.34 1.52
N ALA A 7 -8.29 12.44 0.19
CA ALA A 7 -9.53 12.81 -0.51
C ALA A 7 -10.16 11.62 -1.26
N TRP A 8 -10.09 10.41 -0.69
CA TRP A 8 -10.63 9.20 -1.29
C TRP A 8 -11.73 8.58 -0.44
N SER A 9 -12.63 7.88 -1.11
CA SER A 9 -13.69 7.08 -0.48
C SER A 9 -13.18 5.68 -0.18
N ILE A 10 -13.64 5.10 0.93
CA ILE A 10 -13.39 3.72 1.32
C ILE A 10 -14.69 3.13 1.90
N GLU A 11 -14.88 1.82 1.73
CA GLU A 11 -15.98 1.09 2.34
C GLU A 11 -15.98 1.22 3.87
N LEU A 12 -17.16 1.47 4.45
CA LEU A 12 -17.31 1.73 5.90
C LEU A 12 -16.68 0.62 6.75
N HIS A 13 -16.99 -0.64 6.45
CA HIS A 13 -16.47 -1.79 7.19
C HIS A 13 -14.93 -1.90 7.13
N ARG A 14 -14.31 -1.47 6.02
CA ARG A 14 -12.85 -1.44 5.88
C ARG A 14 -12.25 -0.31 6.72
N LYS A 15 -12.88 0.87 6.72
CA LYS A 15 -12.48 1.99 7.57
C LYS A 15 -12.51 1.61 9.05
N GLU A 16 -13.61 1.01 9.52
CA GLU A 16 -13.76 0.60 10.91
C GLU A 16 -12.72 -0.45 11.31
N ARG A 17 -12.44 -1.41 10.42
CA ARG A 17 -11.40 -2.42 10.64
C ARG A 17 -10.02 -1.77 10.75
N PHE A 18 -9.69 -0.85 9.86
CA PHE A 18 -8.44 -0.12 9.86
C PHE A 18 -8.25 0.70 11.15
N ASP A 19 -9.28 1.44 11.56
CA ASP A 19 -9.26 2.20 12.82
C ASP A 19 -9.08 1.29 14.05
N GLN A 20 -9.69 0.10 14.03
CA GLN A 20 -9.53 -0.86 15.13
C GLN A 20 -8.10 -1.39 15.24
N ILE A 21 -7.45 -1.67 14.10
CA ILE A 21 -6.05 -2.13 14.09
C ILE A 21 -5.15 -1.01 14.62
N ALA A 22 -5.32 0.22 14.13
CA ALA A 22 -4.55 1.38 14.61
C ALA A 22 -4.67 1.56 16.14
N ARG A 23 -5.89 1.48 16.68
CA ARG A 23 -6.13 1.53 18.14
C ARG A 23 -5.40 0.41 18.87
N ASN A 24 -5.48 -0.82 18.38
CA ASN A 24 -4.79 -1.97 19.00
C ASN A 24 -3.27 -1.81 18.96
N SER A 25 -2.74 -1.12 17.94
CA SER A 25 -1.33 -0.77 17.79
C SER A 25 -0.90 0.46 18.61
N GLY A 26 -1.81 1.09 19.35
CA GLY A 26 -1.50 2.24 20.21
C GLY A 26 -1.25 3.56 19.46
N VAL A 27 -1.71 3.65 18.20
CA VAL A 27 -1.49 4.83 17.34
C VAL A 27 -2.79 5.35 16.76
N THR A 28 -2.76 6.57 16.21
CA THR A 28 -3.89 7.12 15.45
C THR A 28 -4.01 6.46 14.08
N SER A 29 -5.20 6.48 13.46
CA SER A 29 -5.39 5.92 12.12
C SER A 29 -4.48 6.58 11.06
N SER A 30 -4.22 7.89 11.18
CA SER A 30 -3.31 8.58 10.24
C SER A 30 -1.87 8.10 10.38
N VAL A 31 -1.36 7.96 11.61
CA VAL A 31 -0.02 7.43 11.86
C VAL A 31 0.06 5.97 11.42
N PHE A 32 -0.98 5.18 11.66
CA PHE A 32 -1.02 3.80 11.20
C PHE A 32 -0.96 3.71 9.67
N LEU A 33 -1.61 4.62 8.94
CA LEU A 33 -1.52 4.69 7.48
C LEU A 33 -0.11 5.00 7.02
N GLU A 34 0.56 5.95 7.66
CA GLU A 34 1.96 6.29 7.38
C GLU A 34 2.87 5.05 7.56
N LEU A 35 2.73 4.32 8.67
CA LEU A 35 3.50 3.09 8.92
C LEU A 35 3.20 1.98 7.91
N VAL A 36 1.95 1.85 7.47
CA VAL A 36 1.57 0.89 6.43
C VAL A 36 2.20 1.27 5.09
N ILE A 37 2.27 2.56 4.76
CA ILE A 37 2.94 3.04 3.54
C ILE A 37 4.44 2.73 3.62
N ASP A 38 5.10 3.07 4.73
CA ASP A 38 6.52 2.78 4.95
C ASP A 38 6.82 1.27 4.82
N HIS A 39 5.93 0.43 5.33
CA HIS A 39 6.07 -1.02 5.17
C HIS A 39 5.83 -1.47 3.72
N LEU A 40 4.82 -0.91 3.04
CA LEU A 40 4.51 -1.25 1.65
C LEU A 40 5.68 -0.94 0.71
N GLU A 41 6.46 0.10 0.99
CA GLU A 41 7.68 0.44 0.23
C GLU A 41 8.70 -0.72 0.21
N THR A 42 8.69 -1.60 1.22
CA THR A 42 9.56 -2.78 1.28
C THR A 42 9.08 -3.95 0.42
N GLU A 43 7.84 -3.89 -0.08
CA GLU A 43 7.20 -4.95 -0.85
C GLU A 43 6.87 -4.54 -2.30
N LEU A 44 7.36 -3.39 -2.75
CA LEU A 44 7.18 -2.94 -4.13
C LEU A 44 8.08 -3.73 -5.08
N SER A 45 7.58 -4.00 -6.28
CA SER A 45 8.41 -4.41 -7.40
C SER A 45 9.29 -3.25 -7.88
N ASP A 46 10.22 -3.53 -8.79
CA ASP A 46 11.03 -2.49 -9.47
C ASP A 46 10.19 -1.48 -10.24
N ARG A 47 8.89 -1.75 -10.44
CA ARG A 47 7.91 -0.89 -11.10
C ARG A 47 7.07 -0.07 -10.12
N GLY A 48 7.36 -0.12 -8.83
CA GLY A 48 6.65 0.66 -7.80
C GLY A 48 5.25 0.15 -7.47
N VAL A 49 4.92 -1.09 -7.85
CA VAL A 49 3.63 -1.73 -7.57
C VAL A 49 3.86 -2.87 -6.57
N PRO A 50 3.02 -3.03 -5.53
CA PRO A 50 3.19 -4.13 -4.59
C PRO A 50 3.18 -5.50 -5.28
N ASN A 51 4.06 -6.41 -4.88
CA ASN A 51 4.24 -7.72 -5.54
C ASN A 51 2.98 -8.61 -5.56
N TRP A 52 2.04 -8.37 -4.65
CA TRP A 52 0.76 -9.09 -4.56
C TRP A 52 -0.35 -8.51 -5.44
N MET A 53 -0.13 -7.35 -6.07
CA MET A 53 -1.04 -6.78 -7.07
C MET A 53 -0.68 -7.25 -8.48
N PRO A 54 -1.65 -7.22 -9.43
CA PRO A 54 -1.34 -7.37 -10.84
C PRO A 54 -0.24 -6.38 -11.26
N GLN A 55 0.85 -6.92 -11.80
CA GLN A 55 1.96 -6.10 -12.26
C GLN A 55 1.60 -5.46 -13.60
N PRO A 56 2.02 -4.21 -13.86
CA PRO A 56 1.88 -3.61 -15.18
C PRO A 56 2.64 -4.46 -16.21
N GLU A 57 2.23 -4.44 -17.48
CA GLU A 57 2.93 -5.16 -18.54
C GLU A 57 4.41 -4.75 -18.61
N PRO A 58 5.31 -5.65 -19.01
CA PRO A 58 6.70 -5.29 -19.27
C PRO A 58 6.79 -4.14 -20.28
N ASN A 59 7.75 -3.24 -20.09
CA ASN A 59 8.05 -2.25 -21.11
C ASN A 59 8.46 -2.96 -22.40
N GLU A 60 8.16 -2.37 -23.57
CA GLU A 60 8.61 -2.93 -24.85
C GLU A 60 10.13 -3.15 -24.84
N GLY A 61 10.55 -4.42 -24.89
CA GLY A 61 11.96 -4.83 -24.88
C GLY A 61 12.41 -5.61 -23.64
N GLU A 62 11.60 -5.70 -22.59
CA GLU A 62 11.86 -6.64 -21.48
C GLU A 62 11.43 -8.05 -21.90
N LEU A 63 12.40 -8.98 -21.99
CA LEU A 63 12.10 -10.39 -22.22
C LEU A 63 11.40 -10.96 -20.97
N PRO A 64 10.32 -11.74 -21.11
CA PRO A 64 9.75 -12.47 -19.98
C PRO A 64 10.85 -13.38 -19.40
N ILE A 65 11.10 -13.28 -18.10
CA ILE A 65 11.96 -14.25 -17.44
C ILE A 65 11.13 -15.53 -17.30
N ASP A 66 11.32 -16.45 -18.25
CA ASP A 66 10.83 -17.83 -18.16
C ASP A 66 11.36 -18.43 -16.84
N THR A 67 10.45 -18.69 -15.91
CA THR A 67 10.78 -19.46 -14.72
C THR A 67 10.51 -20.92 -15.05
N ALA A 68 11.57 -21.62 -15.46
CA ALA A 68 11.58 -23.08 -15.71
C ALA A 68 11.36 -23.89 -14.42
#